data_AF-A0A1C7H2H9-F1
#
_entry.id   AF-A0A1C7H2H9-F1
#
_cell.length_a   1.000
_cell.length_b   1.000
_cell.length_c   1.000
_cell.angle_alpha   90.00
_cell.angle_beta   90.00
_cell.angle_gamma   90.00
#
_symmetry.space_group_name_H-M   'P 1'
#
loop_
_entity.id
_entity.type
_entity.pdbx_description
1 polymer ?
#
loop_
_entity_poly.entity_id
_entity_poly.type
_entity_poly.pdbx_seq_one_letter_code
_entity_poly.pdbx_strand_id
1 'polypeptide(L)'
;MKYHAENAVSSFFYYMWNAWSKEECKVVFGGDYLHFWEKWNAQAENSIYGAAERFYTELSECSRTLLVERAVSLYDGKAFRKRSDDSEVYVCCECGSQQIEIQVWADANTEEYHSDVEDACNGKWCIECESHIHFCSKAEFIQKMQVWWQSCDSMTMQRITGLKECDYSLDDNSQAFVNTANEWWNNRDYDEKRNIYKEYNNE
;
A
#
# COMPACT_ATOMS: atom_id res chain seq x y z
N MET A 1 -19.02 15.00 26.74
CA MET A 1 -19.26 14.15 25.56
C MET A 1 -19.15 12.70 26.00
N LYS A 2 -20.10 11.80 25.69
CA LYS A 2 -19.97 10.37 26.03
C LYS A 2 -19.14 9.69 24.94
N TYR A 3 -17.89 9.34 25.24
CA TYR A 3 -16.99 8.67 24.30
C TYR A 3 -17.35 7.18 24.24
N HIS A 4 -17.59 6.64 23.04
CA HIS A 4 -17.52 5.20 22.86
C HIS A 4 -16.05 4.80 22.90
N ALA A 5 -15.64 4.08 23.95
CA ALA A 5 -14.24 3.71 24.19
C ALA A 5 -13.59 3.00 22.98
N GLU A 6 -14.38 2.27 22.20
CA GLU A 6 -13.98 1.58 20.96
C GLU A 6 -13.45 2.54 19.87
N ASN A 7 -13.94 3.78 19.81
CA ASN A 7 -13.48 4.77 18.86
C ASN A 7 -12.23 5.53 19.34
N ALA A 8 -11.95 5.56 20.65
CA ALA A 8 -10.86 6.37 21.21
C ALA A 8 -9.48 5.81 20.83
N VAL A 9 -9.28 4.50 20.95
CA VAL A 9 -8.00 3.85 20.59
C VAL A 9 -7.74 3.94 19.09
N SER A 10 -8.74 3.60 18.26
CA SER A 10 -8.64 3.69 16.80
C SER A 10 -8.42 5.12 16.32
N SER A 11 -9.09 6.11 16.94
CA SER A 11 -8.90 7.52 16.62
C SER A 11 -7.49 7.99 16.89
N PHE A 12 -6.90 7.57 18.02
CA PHE A 12 -5.53 7.94 18.38
C PHE A 12 -4.53 7.44 17.35
N PHE A 13 -4.54 6.15 17.02
CA PHE A 13 -3.60 5.61 16.03
C PHE A 13 -3.82 6.19 14.63
N TYR A 14 -5.08 6.38 14.23
CA TYR A 14 -5.39 7.05 12.98
C TYR A 14 -4.81 8.47 12.95
N TYR A 15 -5.05 9.25 14.00
CA TYR A 15 -4.57 10.62 14.11
C TYR A 15 -3.05 10.72 14.09
N MET A 16 -2.37 9.90 14.91
CA MET A 16 -0.91 9.86 14.98
C MET A 16 -0.27 9.46 13.65
N TRP A 17 -0.92 8.61 12.86
CA TRP A 17 -0.35 8.11 11.61
C TRP A 17 -0.70 8.98 10.38
N ASN A 18 -1.86 9.64 10.37
CA ASN A 18 -2.39 10.27 9.16
C ASN A 18 -2.51 11.80 9.25
N ALA A 19 -2.53 12.36 10.46
CA ALA A 19 -2.76 13.79 10.67
C ALA A 19 -1.70 14.47 11.53
N TRP A 20 -0.94 13.72 12.33
CA TRP A 20 0.05 14.29 13.23
C TRP A 20 1.18 14.98 12.47
N SER A 21 1.34 16.27 12.75
CA SER A 21 2.36 17.14 12.18
C SER A 21 2.75 18.20 13.20
N LYS A 22 3.76 19.03 12.90
CA LYS A 22 4.17 20.14 13.77
C LYS A 22 3.04 21.16 13.95
N GLU A 23 2.23 21.37 12.91
CA GLU A 23 1.07 22.25 12.90
C GLU A 23 -0.03 21.70 13.80
N GLU A 24 -0.34 20.40 13.69
CA GLU A 24 -1.30 19.74 14.58
C GLU A 24 -0.81 19.70 16.03
N CYS A 25 0.50 19.52 16.27
CA CYS A 25 1.11 19.64 17.58
C CYS A 25 0.87 21.03 18.19
N LYS A 26 0.92 22.10 17.37
CA LYS A 26 0.58 23.46 17.78
C LYS A 26 -0.90 23.63 18.12
N VAL A 27 -1.79 22.99 17.36
CA VAL A 27 -3.23 23.01 17.64
C VAL A 27 -3.53 22.31 18.97
N VAL A 28 -2.90 21.18 19.25
CA VAL A 28 -3.13 20.38 20.47
C VAL A 28 -2.54 21.04 21.71
N PHE A 29 -1.28 21.49 21.65
CA PHE A 29 -0.54 21.92 22.82
C PHE A 29 -0.33 23.44 22.92
N GLY A 30 -0.82 24.21 21.94
CA GLY A 30 -0.80 25.67 22.00
C GLY A 30 0.62 26.25 22.09
N GLY A 31 0.87 27.03 23.14
CA GLY A 31 2.15 27.74 23.34
C GLY A 31 3.35 26.81 23.57
N ASP A 32 3.13 25.64 24.16
CA ASP A 32 4.19 24.69 24.54
C ASP A 32 4.50 23.67 23.44
N TYR A 33 3.93 23.83 22.25
CA TYR A 33 4.01 22.84 21.19
C TYR A 33 5.43 22.50 20.75
N LEU A 34 6.40 23.42 20.87
CA LEU A 34 7.80 23.14 20.53
C LEU A 34 8.39 22.08 21.46
N HIS A 35 8.10 22.16 22.76
CA HIS A 35 8.55 21.17 23.73
C HIS A 35 8.00 19.76 23.41
N PHE A 36 6.71 19.68 23.08
CA PHE A 36 6.08 18.41 22.72
C PHE A 36 6.53 17.90 21.35
N TRP A 37 6.81 18.79 20.39
CA TRP A 37 7.32 18.41 19.08
C TRP A 37 8.75 17.87 19.16
N GLU A 38 9.62 18.48 19.97
CA GLU A 38 10.97 17.97 20.24
C GLU A 38 10.91 16.59 20.90
N LYS A 39 10.01 16.42 21.87
CA LYS A 39 9.76 15.11 22.50
C LYS A 39 9.30 14.07 21.48
N TRP A 40 8.38 14.42 20.59
CA TRP A 40 7.96 13.54 19.49
C TRP A 40 9.13 13.13 18.60
N ASN A 41 9.96 14.09 18.16
CA ASN A 41 11.12 13.79 17.30
C ASN A 41 12.09 12.84 17.98
N ALA A 42 12.40 13.04 19.26
CA ALA A 42 13.26 12.14 20.02
C ALA A 42 12.71 10.69 20.08
N GLN A 43 11.39 10.51 20.11
CA GLN A 43 10.77 9.18 20.07
C GLN A 43 10.74 8.56 18.67
N ALA A 44 10.61 9.39 17.64
CA ALA A 44 10.58 8.96 16.25
C ALA A 44 11.97 8.60 15.71
N GLU A 45 13.03 9.30 16.16
CA GLU A 45 14.42 9.05 15.76
C GLU A 45 14.90 7.63 16.08
N ASN A 46 14.44 7.05 17.19
CA ASN A 46 14.83 5.69 17.59
C ASN A 46 14.19 4.58 16.73
N SER A 47 12.99 4.82 16.18
CA SER A 47 12.28 3.94 15.25
C SER A 47 10.90 4.53 14.98
N ILE A 48 10.44 4.53 13.73
CA ILE A 48 9.07 4.90 13.41
C ILE A 48 8.03 3.95 14.04
N TYR A 49 8.43 2.70 14.29
CA TYR A 49 7.56 1.70 14.93
C TYR A 49 7.52 1.94 16.43
N GLY A 50 6.31 2.06 16.99
CA GLY A 50 6.13 2.31 18.42
C GLY A 50 6.32 3.78 18.84
N ALA A 51 6.63 4.70 17.90
CA ALA A 51 6.90 6.10 18.23
C ALA A 51 5.70 6.81 18.86
N ALA A 52 4.50 6.53 18.35
CA ALA A 52 3.24 7.05 18.89
C ALA A 52 3.01 6.59 20.32
N GLU A 53 3.26 5.32 20.61
CA GLU A 53 3.10 4.69 21.91
C GLU A 53 4.10 5.27 22.91
N ARG A 54 5.39 5.35 22.53
CA ARG A 54 6.43 5.94 23.39
C ARG A 54 6.14 7.40 23.70
N PHE A 55 5.82 8.20 22.68
CA PHE A 55 5.44 9.59 22.86
C PHE A 55 4.26 9.71 23.83
N TYR A 56 3.20 8.92 23.63
CA TYR A 56 2.03 8.91 24.51
C TYR A 56 2.38 8.59 25.96
N THR A 57 3.28 7.62 26.20
CA THR A 57 3.72 7.27 27.56
C THR A 57 4.48 8.38 28.27
N GLU A 58 5.18 9.26 27.55
CA GLU A 58 5.92 10.39 28.13
C GLU A 58 5.07 11.63 28.40
N LEU A 59 3.80 11.62 27.99
CA LEU A 59 2.86 12.72 28.23
C LEU A 59 2.24 12.62 29.62
N SER A 60 1.95 13.80 30.19
CA SER A 60 1.10 13.91 31.38
C SER A 60 -0.34 13.47 31.07
N GLU A 61 -1.14 13.15 32.10
CA GLU A 61 -2.55 12.79 31.92
C GLU A 61 -3.36 13.90 31.22
N CYS A 62 -3.11 15.16 31.57
CA CYS A 62 -3.73 16.30 30.92
C CYS A 62 -3.34 16.40 29.44
N SER A 63 -2.05 16.22 29.13
CA SER A 63 -1.53 16.25 27.76
C SER A 63 -2.07 15.10 26.91
N ARG A 64 -2.18 13.89 27.48
CA ARG A 64 -2.79 12.73 26.83
C ARG A 64 -4.26 12.99 26.50
N THR A 65 -5.00 13.59 27.42
CA THR A 65 -6.41 13.94 27.22
C THR A 65 -6.57 14.89 26.03
N LEU A 66 -5.78 15.98 25.97
CA LEU A 66 -5.83 16.93 24.85
C LEU A 66 -5.57 16.26 23.50
N LEU A 67 -4.57 15.38 23.45
CA LEU A 67 -4.21 14.67 22.23
C LEU A 67 -5.32 13.70 21.78
N VAL A 68 -5.90 12.94 22.71
CA VAL A 68 -7.00 12.01 22.42
C VAL A 68 -8.27 12.75 22.03
N GLU A 69 -8.60 13.86 22.69
CA GLU A 69 -9.77 14.69 22.33
C GLU A 69 -9.64 15.23 20.91
N ARG A 70 -8.44 15.71 20.54
CA ARG A 70 -8.18 16.15 19.16
C ARG A 70 -8.32 14.99 18.18
N ALA A 71 -7.73 13.83 18.48
CA ALA A 71 -7.82 12.64 17.64
C ALA A 71 -9.27 12.20 17.40
N VAL A 72 -10.08 12.13 18.47
CA VAL A 72 -11.51 11.81 18.40
C VAL A 72 -12.28 12.84 17.58
N SER A 73 -11.96 14.14 17.72
CA SER A 73 -12.66 15.19 16.97
C SER A 73 -12.46 15.11 15.45
N LEU A 74 -11.38 14.47 15.00
CA LEU A 74 -11.02 14.33 13.59
C LEU A 74 -11.37 12.96 13.02
N TYR A 75 -11.65 11.97 13.87
CA TYR A 75 -11.89 10.60 13.45
C TYR A 75 -13.38 10.28 13.37
N ASP A 76 -13.87 10.09 12.15
CA ASP A 76 -15.28 9.78 11.85
C ASP A 76 -15.61 8.27 11.90
N GLY A 77 -14.63 7.43 12.25
CA GLY A 77 -14.79 5.97 12.28
C GLY A 77 -14.83 5.28 10.91
N LYS A 78 -14.71 6.04 9.82
CA LYS A 78 -14.77 5.54 8.43
C LYS A 78 -13.45 5.73 7.68
N ALA A 79 -12.53 6.49 8.25
CA ALA A 79 -11.22 6.69 7.68
C ALA A 79 -10.35 5.44 7.85
N PHE A 80 -10.25 4.65 6.78
CA PHE A 80 -9.25 3.61 6.65
C PHE A 80 -7.88 4.25 6.38
N ARG A 81 -6.79 3.60 6.81
CA ARG A 81 -5.43 3.94 6.35
C ARG A 81 -5.50 4.03 4.83
N LYS A 82 -5.17 5.19 4.23
CA LYS A 82 -5.05 5.26 2.77
C LYS A 82 -4.05 4.18 2.39
N ARG A 83 -4.48 3.21 1.58
CA ARG A 83 -3.55 2.27 0.94
C ARG A 83 -2.53 3.14 0.19
N SER A 84 -1.25 2.82 0.30
CA SER A 84 -0.21 3.44 -0.53
C SER A 84 -0.65 3.37 -1.99
N ASP A 85 -0.40 4.43 -2.73
CA ASP A 85 -0.75 4.47 -4.14
C ASP A 85 -0.04 3.34 -4.89
N ASP A 86 -0.68 2.75 -5.91
CA ASP A 86 -0.06 1.62 -6.64
C ASP A 86 1.25 2.03 -7.33
N SER A 87 1.53 3.33 -7.52
CA SER A 87 2.84 3.81 -7.98
C SER A 87 3.96 3.74 -6.93
N GLU A 88 3.61 3.68 -5.64
CA GLU A 88 4.56 3.62 -4.51
C GLU A 88 4.80 2.19 -4.01
N VAL A 89 4.02 1.21 -4.51
CA VAL A 89 4.15 -0.20 -4.13
C VAL A 89 5.05 -0.90 -5.14
N TYR A 90 6.13 -1.52 -4.68
CA TYR A 90 6.99 -2.33 -5.54
C TYR A 90 6.48 -3.76 -5.72
N VAL A 91 6.71 -4.32 -6.90
CA VAL A 91 6.46 -5.72 -7.26
C VAL A 91 7.61 -6.26 -8.12
N CYS A 92 7.73 -7.58 -8.17
CA CYS A 92 8.65 -8.25 -9.09
C CYS A 92 8.34 -7.92 -10.56
N CYS A 93 9.33 -7.48 -11.34
CA CYS A 93 9.15 -7.13 -12.77
C CYS A 93 8.70 -8.31 -13.65
N GLU A 94 9.06 -9.54 -13.25
CA GLU A 94 8.74 -10.74 -14.02
C GLU A 94 7.35 -11.24 -13.67
N CYS A 95 7.13 -11.60 -12.40
CA CYS A 95 5.89 -12.25 -12.00
C CYS A 95 4.86 -11.30 -11.38
N GLY A 96 5.20 -10.08 -10.98
CA GLY A 96 4.30 -9.15 -10.28
C GLY A 96 4.06 -9.49 -8.81
N SER A 97 4.85 -10.38 -8.20
CA SER A 97 4.67 -10.71 -6.78
C SER A 97 5.07 -9.53 -5.89
N GLN A 98 4.33 -9.30 -4.81
CA GLN A 98 4.75 -8.42 -3.71
C GLN A 98 5.66 -9.13 -2.70
N GLN A 99 5.87 -10.44 -2.85
CA GLN A 99 6.80 -11.22 -2.03
C GLN A 99 8.24 -11.01 -2.54
N ILE A 100 8.76 -9.82 -2.23
CA ILE A 100 10.07 -9.33 -2.68
C ILE A 100 10.90 -8.87 -1.48
N GLU A 101 12.22 -9.03 -1.59
CA GLU A 101 13.18 -8.71 -0.53
C GLU A 101 14.34 -7.88 -1.09
N ILE A 102 14.87 -6.98 -0.27
CA ILE A 102 16.07 -6.21 -0.59
C ILE A 102 17.20 -6.55 0.38
N GLN A 103 18.43 -6.53 -0.10
CA GLN A 103 19.62 -6.54 0.72
C GLN A 103 19.88 -5.14 1.26
N VAL A 104 20.21 -5.06 2.54
CA VAL A 104 20.49 -3.82 3.25
C VAL A 104 21.81 -3.93 3.99
N TRP A 105 22.49 -2.80 4.15
CA TRP A 105 23.52 -2.64 5.15
C TRP A 105 22.86 -2.41 6.51
N ALA A 106 23.19 -3.26 7.48
CA ALA A 106 22.74 -3.15 8.86
C ALA A 106 23.95 -3.25 9.82
N ASP A 107 23.86 -2.63 10.99
CA ASP A 107 24.85 -2.78 12.05
C ASP A 107 24.88 -4.25 12.48
N ALA A 108 26.05 -4.87 12.43
CA ALA A 108 26.20 -6.29 12.68
C ALA A 108 25.97 -6.69 14.16
N ASN A 109 26.03 -5.74 15.10
CA ASN A 109 25.85 -5.98 16.53
C ASN A 109 24.45 -5.62 17.01
N THR A 110 23.84 -4.56 16.43
CA THR A 110 22.52 -4.07 16.86
C THR A 110 21.38 -4.45 15.92
N GLU A 111 21.70 -4.97 14.74
CA GLU A 111 20.74 -5.25 13.65
C GLU A 111 20.01 -4.00 13.14
N GLU A 112 20.52 -2.81 13.48
CA GLU A 112 19.94 -1.53 13.07
C GLU A 112 20.19 -1.28 11.57
N TYR A 113 19.13 -0.94 10.83
CA TYR A 113 19.20 -0.62 9.42
C TYR A 113 20.01 0.68 9.18
N HIS A 114 20.92 0.66 8.20
CA HIS A 114 21.64 1.84 7.74
C HIS A 114 21.16 2.32 6.38
N SER A 115 21.27 1.48 5.36
CA SER A 115 20.90 1.83 4.00
C SER A 115 20.66 0.59 3.15
N ASP A 116 19.92 0.73 2.06
CA ASP A 116 19.85 -0.29 1.02
C ASP A 116 21.24 -0.52 0.39
N VAL A 117 21.49 -1.74 -0.09
CA VAL A 117 22.63 -2.01 -0.96
C VAL A 117 22.36 -1.36 -2.32
N GLU A 118 23.38 -0.76 -2.93
CA GLU A 118 23.24 -0.16 -4.27
C GLU A 118 22.60 -1.15 -5.26
N ASP A 119 21.84 -0.61 -6.21
CA ASP A 119 20.89 -1.30 -7.08
C ASP A 119 21.52 -2.23 -8.14
N ALA A 120 22.64 -2.87 -7.81
CA ALA A 120 23.14 -4.03 -8.53
C ALA A 120 22.08 -5.13 -8.44
N CYS A 121 21.85 -5.83 -9.56
CA CYS A 121 20.76 -6.78 -9.75
C CYS A 121 20.68 -7.89 -8.67
N ASN A 122 21.78 -8.14 -7.95
CA ASN A 122 21.87 -9.12 -6.87
C ASN A 122 21.33 -8.64 -5.50
N GLY A 123 21.05 -7.34 -5.33
CA GLY A 123 20.49 -6.81 -4.08
C GLY A 123 18.98 -7.01 -3.95
N LYS A 124 18.29 -7.39 -5.02
CA LYS A 124 16.83 -7.55 -5.09
C LYS A 124 16.48 -9.01 -5.33
N TRP A 125 15.56 -9.55 -4.54
CA TRP A 125 15.15 -10.95 -4.62
C TRP A 125 13.63 -11.05 -4.70
N CYS A 126 13.14 -11.95 -5.56
CA CYS A 126 11.73 -12.32 -5.57
C CYS A 126 11.56 -13.74 -5.06
N ILE A 127 10.75 -13.90 -4.01
CA ILE A 127 10.52 -15.20 -3.36
C ILE A 127 9.82 -16.16 -4.32
N GLU A 128 8.82 -15.69 -5.06
CA GLU A 128 8.03 -16.56 -5.95
C GLU A 128 8.77 -16.96 -7.22
N CYS A 129 9.72 -16.14 -7.68
CA CYS A 129 10.58 -16.49 -8.81
C CYS A 129 11.84 -17.26 -8.37
N GLU A 130 12.14 -17.30 -7.07
CA GLU A 130 13.39 -17.81 -6.51
C GLU A 130 14.63 -17.28 -7.25
N SER A 131 14.63 -15.98 -7.57
CA SER A 131 15.67 -15.37 -8.40
C SER A 131 15.87 -13.89 -8.10
N HIS A 132 17.04 -13.40 -8.50
CA HIS A 132 17.41 -11.99 -8.45
C HIS A 132 16.74 -11.23 -9.59
N ILE A 133 15.71 -10.46 -9.24
CA ILE A 133 14.84 -9.78 -10.21
C ILE A 133 14.69 -8.33 -9.80
N HIS A 134 14.72 -7.42 -10.78
CA HIS A 134 14.41 -6.02 -10.55
C HIS A 134 12.96 -5.81 -10.12
N PHE A 135 12.70 -4.71 -9.43
CA PHE A 135 11.36 -4.31 -9.06
C PHE A 135 10.87 -3.18 -9.94
N CYS A 136 9.59 -3.22 -10.29
CA CYS A 136 8.86 -2.11 -10.85
C CYS A 136 7.75 -1.70 -9.88
N SER A 137 7.16 -0.54 -10.10
CA SER A 137 5.95 -0.18 -9.40
C SER A 137 4.80 -1.11 -9.79
N LYS A 138 3.88 -1.32 -8.86
CA LYS A 138 2.66 -2.10 -9.11
C LYS A 138 1.82 -1.44 -10.20
N ALA A 139 1.80 -0.10 -10.27
CA ALA A 139 1.16 0.64 -11.36
C ALA A 139 1.76 0.28 -12.73
N GLU A 140 3.09 0.23 -12.87
CA GLU A 140 3.75 -0.20 -14.11
C GLU A 140 3.40 -1.65 -14.46
N PHE A 141 3.38 -2.55 -13.49
CA PHE A 141 3.01 -3.94 -13.73
C PHE A 141 1.53 -4.10 -14.12
N ILE A 142 0.63 -3.32 -13.51
CA ILE A 142 -0.80 -3.25 -13.91
C ILE A 142 -0.91 -2.81 -15.37
N GLN A 143 -0.15 -1.79 -15.77
CA GLN A 143 -0.14 -1.34 -17.17
C GLN A 143 0.42 -2.42 -18.11
N LYS A 144 1.48 -3.12 -17.72
CA LYS A 144 2.03 -4.27 -18.48
C LYS A 144 0.95 -5.34 -18.71
N MET A 145 0.22 -5.74 -17.67
CA MET A 145 -0.89 -6.70 -17.80
C MET A 145 -2.02 -6.15 -18.66
N GLN A 146 -2.34 -4.86 -18.55
CA GLN A 146 -3.40 -4.22 -19.33
C GLN A 146 -3.08 -4.18 -20.83
N VAL A 147 -1.84 -3.84 -21.19
CA VAL A 147 -1.36 -3.83 -22.58
C VAL A 147 -1.39 -5.25 -23.16
N TRP A 148 -0.96 -6.25 -22.38
CA TRP A 148 -1.05 -7.65 -22.79
C TRP A 148 -2.50 -8.07 -23.05
N TRP A 149 -3.42 -7.79 -22.12
CA TRP A 149 -4.84 -8.13 -22.27
C TRP A 149 -5.42 -7.50 -23.55
N GLN A 150 -5.13 -6.23 -23.80
CA GLN A 150 -5.58 -5.52 -25.01
C GLN A 150 -4.96 -6.07 -26.31
N SER A 151 -3.81 -6.74 -26.23
CA SER A 151 -3.18 -7.39 -27.37
C SER A 151 -3.71 -8.79 -27.68
N CYS A 152 -4.48 -9.39 -26.76
CA CYS A 152 -5.04 -10.73 -26.95
C CYS A 152 -6.07 -10.75 -28.08
N ASP A 153 -6.06 -11.82 -28.87
CA ASP A 153 -7.10 -12.04 -29.88
C ASP A 153 -8.41 -12.54 -29.26
N SER A 154 -9.50 -12.46 -30.02
CA SER A 154 -10.82 -12.89 -29.56
C SER A 154 -10.83 -14.35 -29.10
N MET A 155 -10.04 -15.22 -29.74
CA MET A 155 -9.94 -16.64 -29.38
C MET A 155 -9.33 -16.83 -27.99
N THR A 156 -8.26 -16.10 -27.68
CA THR A 156 -7.59 -16.12 -26.38
C THR A 156 -8.50 -15.53 -25.30
N MET A 157 -9.18 -14.42 -25.58
CA MET A 157 -10.17 -13.85 -24.67
C MET A 157 -11.32 -14.82 -24.37
N GLN A 158 -11.82 -15.55 -25.37
CA GLN A 158 -12.87 -16.58 -25.15
C GLN A 158 -12.37 -17.71 -24.26
N ARG A 159 -11.12 -18.17 -24.44
CA ARG A 159 -10.52 -19.22 -23.59
C ARG A 159 -10.36 -18.78 -22.15
N ILE A 160 -9.92 -17.55 -21.92
CA ILE A 160 -9.67 -17.00 -20.58
C ILE A 160 -11.00 -16.70 -19.86
N THR A 161 -11.95 -16.05 -20.55
CA THR A 161 -13.20 -15.60 -19.93
C THR A 161 -14.27 -16.69 -19.87
N GLY A 162 -14.20 -17.69 -20.75
CA GLY A 162 -15.27 -18.66 -20.98
C GLY A 162 -16.49 -18.12 -21.74
N LEU A 163 -16.46 -16.84 -22.14
CA LEU A 163 -17.50 -16.21 -22.96
C LEU A 163 -17.39 -16.70 -24.42
N LYS A 164 -18.51 -16.71 -25.15
CA LYS A 164 -18.52 -17.07 -26.57
C LYS A 164 -18.98 -15.91 -27.43
N GLU A 165 -18.22 -15.60 -28.46
CA GLU A 165 -18.57 -14.53 -29.41
C GLU A 165 -19.90 -14.82 -30.15
N CYS A 166 -20.28 -16.08 -30.31
CA CYS A 166 -21.55 -16.46 -30.93
C CYS A 166 -22.80 -16.14 -30.09
N ASP A 167 -22.65 -15.82 -28.81
CA ASP A 167 -23.77 -15.47 -27.93
C ASP A 167 -24.19 -13.99 -28.12
N TYR A 168 -23.49 -13.25 -28.97
CA TYR A 168 -23.72 -11.85 -29.29
C TYR A 168 -24.30 -11.70 -30.72
N SER A 169 -25.12 -10.67 -30.95
CA SER A 169 -25.90 -10.44 -32.19
C SER A 169 -25.08 -9.88 -33.36
N LEU A 170 -25.27 -10.44 -34.57
CA LEU A 170 -24.47 -10.29 -35.79
C LEU A 170 -24.20 -8.86 -36.31
N ASP A 171 -24.96 -7.86 -35.90
CA ASP A 171 -24.91 -6.53 -36.52
C ASP A 171 -23.82 -5.61 -35.95
N ASP A 172 -23.26 -5.91 -34.76
CA ASP A 172 -22.28 -5.06 -34.03
C ASP A 172 -21.18 -5.91 -33.31
N ASN A 173 -20.91 -7.11 -33.86
CA ASN A 173 -20.70 -8.32 -33.06
C ASN A 173 -19.34 -8.46 -32.34
N SER A 174 -18.24 -8.08 -33.00
CA SER A 174 -16.91 -8.22 -32.38
C SER A 174 -16.66 -7.17 -31.29
N GLN A 175 -17.28 -5.99 -31.40
CA GLN A 175 -17.09 -4.94 -30.41
C GLN A 175 -17.88 -5.23 -29.12
N ALA A 176 -19.10 -5.77 -29.24
CA ALA A 176 -19.91 -6.15 -28.07
C ALA A 176 -19.20 -7.22 -27.23
N PHE A 177 -18.67 -8.26 -27.87
CA PHE A 177 -17.87 -9.29 -27.20
C PHE A 177 -16.64 -8.71 -26.51
N VAL A 178 -15.83 -7.93 -27.24
CA VAL A 178 -14.61 -7.31 -26.69
C VAL A 178 -14.93 -6.40 -25.50
N ASN A 179 -16.03 -5.64 -25.55
CA ASN A 179 -16.45 -4.80 -24.44
C ASN A 179 -16.81 -5.63 -23.20
N THR A 180 -17.59 -6.71 -23.36
CA THR A 180 -17.92 -7.61 -22.23
C THR A 180 -16.68 -8.31 -21.68
N ALA A 181 -15.75 -8.74 -22.54
CA ALA A 181 -14.49 -9.34 -22.10
C ALA A 181 -13.62 -8.33 -21.33
N ASN A 182 -13.59 -7.07 -21.76
CA ASN A 182 -12.88 -5.99 -21.05
C ASN A 182 -13.53 -5.66 -19.71
N GLU A 183 -14.86 -5.63 -19.60
CA GLU A 183 -15.56 -5.47 -18.33
C GLU A 183 -15.24 -6.63 -17.38
N TRP A 184 -15.24 -7.86 -17.89
CA TRP A 184 -14.85 -9.04 -17.13
C TRP A 184 -13.43 -8.90 -16.58
N TRP A 185 -12.47 -8.50 -17.43
CA TRP A 185 -11.09 -8.27 -17.02
C TRP A 185 -11.00 -7.18 -15.96
N ASN A 186 -11.62 -6.02 -16.20
CA ASN A 186 -11.55 -4.87 -15.30
C ASN A 186 -12.08 -5.17 -13.89
N ASN A 187 -13.10 -6.02 -13.78
CA ASN A 187 -13.71 -6.41 -12.50
C ASN A 187 -12.86 -7.39 -11.67
N ARG A 188 -11.76 -7.91 -12.21
CA ARG A 188 -10.83 -8.77 -11.46
C ARG A 188 -9.88 -7.99 -10.59
N ASP A 189 -9.52 -8.60 -9.47
CA ASP A 189 -8.47 -8.05 -8.60
C ASP A 189 -7.07 -8.24 -9.21
N TYR A 190 -6.08 -7.66 -8.53
CA TYR A 190 -4.69 -7.68 -8.98
C TYR A 190 -4.13 -9.11 -9.08
N ASP A 191 -4.38 -9.95 -8.08
CA ASP A 191 -3.79 -11.30 -8.00
C ASP A 191 -4.47 -12.24 -9.00
N GLU A 192 -5.78 -12.11 -9.22
CA GLU A 192 -6.49 -12.82 -10.28
C GLU A 192 -5.95 -12.47 -11.66
N LYS A 193 -5.80 -11.17 -11.97
CA LYS A 193 -5.23 -10.70 -13.25
C LYS A 193 -3.82 -11.20 -13.45
N ARG A 194 -3.01 -11.14 -12.38
CA ARG A 194 -1.62 -11.60 -12.36
C ARG A 194 -1.52 -13.10 -12.62
N ASN A 195 -2.35 -13.92 -11.98
CA ASN A 195 -2.35 -15.36 -12.19
C ASN A 195 -2.69 -15.73 -13.63
N ILE A 196 -3.72 -15.10 -14.20
CA ILE A 196 -4.08 -15.26 -15.62
C ILE A 196 -2.91 -14.82 -16.51
N TYR A 197 -2.32 -13.65 -16.26
CA TYR A 197 -1.18 -13.15 -17.04
C TYR A 197 -0.02 -14.15 -17.03
N LYS A 198 0.33 -14.69 -15.87
CA LYS A 198 1.40 -15.70 -15.72
C LYS A 198 1.11 -16.98 -16.51
N GLU A 199 -0.11 -17.52 -16.44
CA GLU A 199 -0.47 -18.74 -17.17
C GLU A 199 -0.21 -18.65 -18.68
N TYR A 200 -0.27 -17.45 -19.26
CA TYR A 200 -0.10 -17.20 -20.70
C TYR A 200 1.24 -16.57 -21.08
N ASN A 201 2.09 -16.21 -20.11
CA ASN A 201 3.39 -15.56 -20.34
C ASN A 201 4.55 -16.22 -19.59
N ASN A 202 4.33 -17.34 -18.91
CA ASN A 202 5.43 -18.16 -18.39
C ASN A 202 6.11 -18.88 -19.56
N GLU A 203 7.37 -18.53 -19.86
CA GLU A 203 8.29 -19.36 -20.65
C GLU A 203 8.82 -20.55 -19.83
#